data_AF-A0A7I8EID9-F1
#
_entry.id   AF-A0A7I8EID9-F1
#
_cell.length_a   1.000
_cell.length_b   1.000
_cell.length_c   1.000
_cell.angle_alpha   90.00
_cell.angle_beta   90.00
_cell.angle_gamma   90.00
#
_symmetry.space_group_name_H-M   'P 1'
#
loop_
_entity.id
_entity.type
_entity.pdbx_description
1 polymer ?
#
loop_
_entity_poly.entity_id
_entity_poly.type
_entity_poly.pdbx_seq_one_letter_code
_entity_poly.pdbx_strand_id
1 'polypeptide(L)' 'MNDTITQTRLSMRLDAYLKEYTEKNFRKDTLANADWNTVWHVADVARAHNTLTPERVDDVRIVLRKLEM' A
#
# COMPACT_ATOMS: atom_id res chain seq x y z
N MET A 1 -21.80 -1.33 -8.99
CA MET A 1 -21.73 -2.47 -8.06
C MET A 1 -20.25 -2.72 -7.79
N ASN A 2 -19.72 -2.19 -6.69
CA ASN A 2 -18.36 -2.50 -6.26
C ASN A 2 -18.38 -3.92 -5.70
N ASP A 3 -17.88 -4.86 -6.49
CA ASP A 3 -17.89 -6.27 -6.14
C ASP A 3 -17.04 -6.49 -4.88
N THR A 4 -17.66 -6.93 -3.79
CA THR A 4 -17.02 -7.14 -2.49
C THR A 4 -15.83 -8.09 -2.61
N ILE A 5 -15.87 -9.03 -3.56
CA ILE A 5 -14.78 -9.96 -3.86
C ILE A 5 -13.57 -9.20 -4.44
N THR A 6 -13.81 -8.27 -5.35
CA THR A 6 -12.77 -7.40 -5.94
C THR A 6 -12.14 -6.50 -4.87
N GLN A 7 -12.94 -5.87 -4.02
CA GLN A 7 -12.43 -5.04 -2.90
C GLN A 7 -11.59 -5.87 -1.91
N THR A 8 -12.02 -7.09 -1.61
CA THR A 8 -11.30 -8.02 -0.73
C THR A 8 -9.94 -8.42 -1.34
N ARG A 9 -9.93 -8.76 -2.63
CA ARG A 9 -8.69 -9.14 -3.33
C ARG A 9 -7.70 -7.99 -3.44
N LEU A 10 -8.19 -6.76 -3.67
CA LEU A 10 -7.37 -5.57 -3.72
C LEU A 10 -6.81 -5.22 -2.34
N SER A 11 -7.61 -5.37 -1.28
CA SER A 11 -7.16 -5.21 0.11
C SER A 11 -6.04 -6.21 0.46
N MET A 12 -6.19 -7.48 0.08
CA MET A 12 -5.15 -8.50 0.33
C MET A 12 -3.85 -8.20 -0.44
N ARG A 13 -3.93 -7.70 -1.67
CA ARG A 13 -2.74 -7.30 -2.44
C ARG A 13 -2.02 -6.12 -1.80
N LEU A 14 -2.78 -5.11 -1.38
CA LEU A 14 -2.25 -3.94 -0.69
C LEU A 14 -1.53 -4.34 0.59
N ASP A 15 -2.14 -5.22 1.40
CA ASP A 15 -1.55 -5.74 2.63
C ASP A 15 -0.23 -6.49 2.36
N ALA A 16 -0.19 -7.33 1.32
CA ALA A 16 1.02 -8.02 0.90
C ALA A 16 2.14 -7.05 0.50
N TYR A 17 1.84 -5.98 -0.24
CA TYR A 17 2.84 -4.98 -0.63
C TYR A 17 3.37 -4.19 0.56
N LEU A 18 2.49 -3.79 1.48
CA LEU A 18 2.88 -3.12 2.72
C LEU A 18 3.76 -4.03 3.57
N LYS A 19 3.40 -5.31 3.69
CA LYS A 19 4.18 -6.29 4.44
C LYS A 19 5.57 -6.51 3.84
N GLU A 20 5.66 -6.70 2.52
CA GLU A 20 6.95 -6.88 1.84
C GLU A 20 7.86 -5.66 2.02
N TYR A 21 7.31 -4.46 1.86
CA TYR A 21 8.07 -3.23 2.09
C TYR A 21 8.48 -3.08 3.56
N THR A 22 7.59 -3.42 4.50
CA THR A 22 7.90 -3.41 5.94
C THR A 22 9.05 -4.36 6.22
N GLU A 23 9.02 -5.60 5.73
CA GLU A 23 10.08 -6.58 5.98
C GLU A 23 11.43 -6.15 5.41
N LYS A 24 11.44 -5.48 4.25
CA LYS A 24 12.66 -4.95 3.62
C LYS A 24 13.19 -3.70 4.31
N ASN A 25 12.32 -2.80 4.76
CA ASN A 25 12.72 -1.52 5.36
C ASN A 25 12.88 -1.61 6.88
N PHE A 26 12.25 -2.57 7.56
CA PHE A 26 12.50 -2.88 8.98
C PHE A 26 13.95 -3.32 9.21
N ARG A 27 14.60 -3.91 8.20
CA ARG A 27 16.04 -4.19 8.23
C ARG A 27 16.92 -2.98 7.89
N LYS A 28 16.37 -1.96 7.20
CA LYS A 28 16.99 -0.66 6.96
C LYS A 28 16.54 0.30 8.05
N ASP A 29 16.97 -0.01 9.28
CA ASP A 29 16.85 0.84 10.45
C ASP A 29 17.02 2.31 10.05
N THR A 30 16.07 3.19 10.42
CA THR A 30 16.11 4.66 10.36
C THR A 30 15.46 5.44 9.20
N LEU A 31 15.25 4.92 7.98
CA LEU A 31 15.10 5.87 6.84
C LEU A 31 13.71 6.31 6.36
N ALA A 32 12.58 5.70 6.76
CA ALA A 32 11.34 5.96 6.01
C ALA A 32 10.11 6.33 6.84
N ASN A 33 10.20 7.01 7.99
CA ASN A 33 8.98 7.33 8.75
C ASN A 33 8.02 8.26 7.99
N ALA A 34 8.55 9.22 7.20
CA ALA A 34 7.73 10.14 6.39
C ALA A 34 7.13 9.46 5.14
N ASP A 35 7.94 8.65 4.45
CA ASP A 35 7.52 7.92 3.27
C ASP A 35 6.56 6.77 3.60
N TRP A 36 6.80 6.11 4.74
CA TRP A 36 5.88 5.12 5.30
C TRP A 36 4.55 5.75 5.67
N ASN A 37 4.57 6.93 6.30
CA ASN A 37 3.34 7.65 6.62
C ASN A 37 2.55 8.02 5.35
N THR A 38 3.23 8.38 4.26
CA THR A 38 2.58 8.70 2.97
C THR A 38 1.91 7.46 2.37
N VAL A 39 2.63 6.33 2.32
CA VAL A 39 2.10 5.07 1.77
C VAL A 39 0.94 4.54 2.63
N TRP A 40 1.08 4.57 3.95
CA TRP A 40 0.05 4.13 4.88
C TRP A 40 -1.17 5.03 4.79
N HIS A 41 -1.00 6.34 4.67
CA HIS A 41 -2.10 7.28 4.50
C HIS A 41 -2.87 7.06 3.18
N VAL A 42 -2.17 6.81 2.07
CA VAL A 42 -2.82 6.50 0.79
C VAL A 42 -3.60 5.18 0.85
N ALA A 43 -3.02 4.15 1.49
CA ALA A 43 -3.67 2.87 1.72
C ALA A 43 -4.92 3.00 2.60
N ASP A 44 -4.81 3.76 3.70
CA ASP A 44 -5.90 4.00 4.65
C ASP A 44 -7.05 4.79 4.01
N VAL A 45 -6.76 5.88 3.29
CA VAL A 45 -7.76 6.64 2.54
C VAL A 45 -8.44 5.77 1.48
N ALA A 46 -7.69 4.95 0.74
CA ALA A 46 -8.28 4.04 -0.26
C ALA A 46 -9.23 3.02 0.37
N ARG A 47 -8.89 2.53 1.58
CA ARG A 47 -9.71 1.59 2.36
C ARG A 47 -10.94 2.26 2.96
N ALA A 48 -10.79 3.45 3.57
CA ALA A 48 -11.87 4.20 4.21
C ALA A 48 -12.95 4.63 3.22
N HIS A 49 -12.56 4.97 1.98
CA HIS A 49 -13.49 5.36 0.93
C HIS A 49 -14.09 4.16 0.16
N ASN A 50 -13.71 2.91 0.48
CA ASN A 50 -14.15 1.69 -0.22
C ASN A 50 -13.97 1.79 -1.76
N THR A 51 -12.96 2.57 -2.16
CA THR A 51 -12.57 2.89 -3.54
C THR A 51 -11.20 2.29 -3.83
N LEU A 52 -10.94 1.09 -3.33
CA LEU A 52 -9.79 0.32 -3.79
C LEU A 52 -10.05 -0.03 -5.25
N THR A 53 -9.38 0.68 -6.15
CA THR A 53 -9.32 0.32 -7.57
C THR A 53 -7.98 -0.36 -7.84
N PRO A 54 -7.90 -1.20 -8.89
CA PRO A 54 -6.62 -1.78 -9.32
C PRO A 54 -5.55 -0.72 -9.53
N GLU A 55 -5.94 0.43 -10.08
CA GLU A 55 -5.06 1.59 -10.33
C GLU A 55 -4.48 2.17 -9.03
N ARG A 56 -5.29 2.33 -7.97
CA ARG A 56 -4.83 2.80 -6.65
C ARG A 56 -3.85 1.83 -6.00
N VAL A 57 -4.10 0.53 -6.12
CA VAL A 57 -3.20 -0.50 -5.59
C VAL A 57 -1.88 -0.53 -6.36
N ASP A 58 -1.91 -0.33 -7.67
CA ASP A 58 -0.70 -0.25 -8.49
C ASP A 58 0.08 1.06 -8.22
N ASP A 59 -0.62 2.17 -7.97
CA ASP A 59 0.00 3.45 -7.58
C ASP A 59 0.77 3.30 -6.26
N VAL A 60 0.17 2.65 -5.24
CA VAL A 60 0.87 2.32 -3.99
C VAL A 60 2.10 1.46 -4.25
N ARG A 61 2.01 0.46 -5.14
CA ARG A 61 3.16 -0.36 -5.53
C ARG A 61 4.26 0.46 -6.20
N ILE A 62 3.92 1.43 -7.05
CA ILE A 62 4.89 2.32 -7.71
C ILE A 62 5.58 3.21 -6.68
N VAL A 63 4.82 3.81 -5.76
CA VAL A 63 5.39 4.60 -4.65
C VAL A 63 6.33 3.74 -3.82
N LEU A 64 5.89 2.56 -3.38
CA LEU A 64 6.73 1.61 -2.65
C LEU A 64 8.04 1.29 -3.37
N ARG A 65 8.02 1.05 -4.69
CA ARG A 65 9.25 0.84 -5.47
C ARG A 65 10.15 2.06 -5.56
N LYS A 66 9.58 3.27 -5.70
CA LYS A 66 10.37 4.51 -5.70
C LYS A 66 11.10 4.71 -4.38
N LEU A 67 10.49 4.27 -3.28
CA LEU A 67 11.06 4.34 -1.94
C LEU A 67 12.11 3.26 -1.66
N GLU A 68 12.21 2.22 -2.49
CA GLU A 68 13.27 1.21 -2.40
C GLU A 68 14.56 1.62 -3.16
N MET A 69 14.50 2.63 -4.05
CA MET A 69 15.61 3.13 -4.87
C MET A 69 16.55 4.08 -4.12
#